data_AF-A0A1I6UBR4-F1
#
_entry.id   AF-A0A1I6UBR4-F1
#
_cell.length_a   1.000
_cell.length_b   1.000
_cell.length_c   1.000
_cell.angle_alpha   90.00
_cell.angle_beta   90.00
_cell.angle_gamma   90.00
#
_symmetry.space_group_name_H-M   'P 1'
#
loop_
_entity.id
_entity.type
_entity.pdbx_description
1 polymer ?
#
loop_
_entity_poly.entity_id
_entity_poly.type
_entity_poly.pdbx_seq_one_letter_code
_entity_poly.pdbx_strand_id
1 'polypeptide(L)'
;MKEVGKEFPSSFFDVHNRVYPYESCFLFFLDKQVGIFSLGARIHVSETLSREGIIMGKKWLKGAVALIAFPLLLSGCMFGPDQEGATPIDPPPKKMDTNEKDKSNEKSKENQSSGKTDKKGSTAKAAKKNELELYFMTDSGYLAPYALNIPKVEGIAKEAVKYMVKDGPGESMLPKGFSGILPKNTQVKGLEIKEGTATINLSKEFLSYKKEMEGDILSAITWTLTGFDSVKRVNIQVDGKALETMPKGKSAAQHLTRAGGINVELAQGIDAAHSMPVTLYFLGQTPENDIYYVPVTRMINRSSNVAEATLKELVRGPLTGSDLVTALAETTKVNGVQVKGDTAIADFGKELLQYSDKHEASEDALKTIILSLTENSAVKKVKITVDGKSDVSEDKSFEKPVSRPEKVNPGGI
;
A
#
# COMPACT_ATOMS: atom_id res chain seq x y z
N MET A 1 -58.85 -60.77 -3.78
CA MET A 1 -58.18 -61.18 -2.53
C MET A 1 -57.23 -60.05 -2.15
N LYS A 2 -57.68 -59.08 -1.35
CA LYS A 2 -57.36 -58.86 0.10
C LYS A 2 -55.84 -58.82 0.37
N GLU A 3 -55.24 -57.63 0.55
CA GLU A 3 -54.96 -56.91 1.84
C GLU A 3 -53.87 -57.62 2.66
N VAL A 4 -52.82 -57.06 3.29
CA VAL A 4 -52.54 -55.87 4.15
C VAL A 4 -50.97 -55.81 4.24
N GLY A 5 -50.19 -54.71 4.17
CA GLY A 5 -50.07 -53.56 5.07
C GLY A 5 -49.21 -53.85 6.33
N LYS A 6 -48.06 -53.18 6.50
CA LYS A 6 -47.61 -52.59 7.80
C LYS A 6 -46.30 -51.79 7.70
N GLU A 7 -46.34 -50.69 8.44
CA GLU A 7 -45.46 -49.53 8.52
C GLU A 7 -44.63 -49.51 9.83
N PHE A 8 -43.47 -48.83 9.80
CA PHE A 8 -42.78 -47.99 10.82
C PHE A 8 -42.41 -48.57 12.23
N PRO A 9 -41.53 -47.94 13.06
CA PRO A 9 -41.01 -46.56 13.01
C PRO A 9 -39.50 -46.30 13.24
N SER A 10 -39.15 -45.03 13.00
CA SER A 10 -37.98 -44.22 13.37
C SER A 10 -37.96 -43.79 14.85
N SER A 11 -36.79 -43.44 15.42
CA SER A 11 -36.45 -42.10 15.98
C SER A 11 -35.33 -42.05 17.05
N PHE A 12 -34.48 -40.99 16.95
CA PHE A 12 -33.87 -40.14 18.01
C PHE A 12 -32.61 -40.62 18.80
N PHE A 13 -31.45 -39.93 18.68
CA PHE A 13 -30.87 -38.81 19.51
C PHE A 13 -30.53 -39.24 20.96
N ASP A 14 -29.43 -38.92 21.65
CA ASP A 14 -28.44 -37.83 21.59
C ASP A 14 -27.19 -38.17 22.47
N VAL A 15 -26.20 -37.29 22.39
CA VAL A 15 -24.84 -37.17 22.94
C VAL A 15 -24.73 -37.05 24.49
N HIS A 16 -23.66 -37.62 25.09
CA HIS A 16 -22.68 -36.87 25.92
C HIS A 16 -21.52 -37.70 26.51
N ASN A 17 -20.30 -37.20 26.24
CA ASN A 17 -19.12 -37.02 27.11
C ASN A 17 -18.65 -38.15 28.07
N ARG A 18 -17.38 -38.56 27.91
CA ARG A 18 -16.29 -38.32 28.90
C ARG A 18 -14.93 -38.93 28.48
N VAL A 19 -13.91 -38.06 28.48
CA VAL A 19 -12.59 -38.16 29.17
C VAL A 19 -11.57 -39.24 28.73
N TYR A 20 -10.38 -38.75 28.34
CA TYR A 20 -9.10 -39.45 28.11
C TYR A 20 -8.56 -40.21 29.35
N PRO A 21 -7.68 -41.22 29.15
CA PRO A 21 -6.26 -40.96 29.38
C PRO A 21 -5.26 -41.70 28.46
N TYR A 22 -4.04 -41.14 28.45
CA TYR A 22 -2.70 -41.67 28.15
C TYR A 22 -2.52 -43.20 27.98
N GLU A 23 -1.78 -43.63 26.94
CA GLU A 23 -0.42 -44.17 27.12
C GLU A 23 0.29 -44.51 25.79
N SER A 24 1.60 -44.33 25.83
CA SER A 24 2.60 -44.63 24.80
C SER A 24 2.80 -46.13 24.61
N CYS A 25 3.00 -46.60 23.36
CA CYS A 25 3.82 -47.79 23.12
C CYS A 25 4.40 -47.81 21.69
N PHE A 26 5.71 -47.56 21.65
CA PHE A 26 6.62 -48.00 20.61
C PHE A 26 6.64 -49.53 20.59
N LEU A 27 6.42 -50.17 19.45
CA LEU A 27 6.83 -51.57 19.26
C LEU A 27 7.37 -51.78 17.84
N PHE A 28 8.65 -52.15 17.84
CA PHE A 28 9.42 -52.77 16.77
C PHE A 28 8.67 -53.96 16.15
N PHE A 29 8.78 -54.10 14.83
CA PHE A 29 8.80 -55.43 14.21
C PHE A 29 9.96 -55.51 13.19
N LEU A 30 10.91 -56.37 13.52
CA LEU A 30 11.92 -56.95 12.64
C LEU A 30 11.29 -58.13 11.90
N ASP A 31 11.60 -58.28 10.60
CA ASP A 31 12.51 -59.31 10.06
C ASP A 31 12.07 -59.85 8.68
N LYS A 32 13.06 -59.86 7.75
CA LYS A 32 13.28 -60.79 6.60
C LYS A 32 12.35 -60.76 5.36
N GLN A 33 12.81 -60.94 4.12
CA GLN A 33 14.10 -61.39 3.57
C GLN A 33 14.26 -60.99 2.07
N VAL A 34 15.52 -60.72 1.68
CA VAL A 34 16.27 -61.15 0.47
C VAL A 34 15.92 -60.61 -0.93
N GLY A 35 16.94 -60.00 -1.55
CA GLY A 35 17.08 -59.81 -3.00
C GLY A 35 18.42 -59.14 -3.34
N ILE A 36 19.46 -59.96 -3.55
CA ILE A 36 20.84 -59.56 -3.89
C ILE A 36 20.91 -59.12 -5.36
N PHE A 37 21.47 -57.94 -5.66
CA PHE A 37 22.26 -57.73 -6.88
C PHE A 37 23.38 -56.72 -6.61
N SER A 38 24.60 -57.19 -6.83
CA SER A 38 25.87 -56.46 -6.75
C SER A 38 26.13 -55.71 -8.05
N LEU A 39 26.48 -54.43 -7.98
CA LEU A 39 27.45 -53.83 -8.89
C LEU A 39 28.14 -52.65 -8.19
N GLY A 40 29.44 -52.78 -7.96
CA GLY A 40 30.24 -51.80 -7.25
C GLY A 40 30.69 -50.63 -8.12
N ALA A 41 30.74 -49.45 -7.51
CA ALA A 41 31.63 -48.37 -7.93
C ALA A 41 32.13 -47.64 -6.67
N ARG A 42 33.45 -47.78 -6.43
CA ARG A 42 34.22 -47.09 -5.39
C ARG A 42 34.33 -45.60 -5.73
N ILE A 43 34.02 -44.71 -4.80
CA ILE A 43 34.54 -43.33 -4.78
C ILE A 43 35.22 -43.09 -3.42
N HIS A 44 36.46 -42.63 -3.51
CA HIS A 44 37.38 -42.33 -2.41
C HIS A 44 36.83 -41.23 -1.48
N VAL A 45 36.86 -41.50 -0.18
CA VAL A 45 36.80 -40.49 0.88
C VAL A 45 38.24 -40.16 1.26
N SER A 46 38.61 -38.88 1.20
CA SER A 46 39.87 -38.37 1.75
C SER A 46 39.54 -37.58 3.01
N GLU A 47 39.93 -38.13 4.16
CA GLU A 47 40.08 -37.41 5.42
C GLU A 47 41.31 -36.50 5.35
N THR A 48 41.16 -35.25 5.78
CA THR A 48 42.29 -34.47 6.30
C THR A 48 41.85 -33.77 7.58
N LEU A 49 42.31 -34.33 8.69
CA LEU A 49 42.38 -33.70 10.01
C LEU A 49 43.45 -32.61 9.99
N SER A 50 43.15 -31.45 10.58
CA SER A 50 44.17 -30.67 11.28
C SER A 50 43.57 -30.01 12.52
N ARG A 51 44.10 -30.43 13.67
CA ARG A 51 43.96 -29.81 15.00
C ARG A 51 44.88 -28.59 15.08
N GLU A 52 44.48 -27.64 15.95
CA GLU A 52 45.22 -26.73 16.86
C GLU A 52 44.33 -25.48 17.00
N GLY A 53 43.92 -24.92 18.15
CA GLY A 53 44.23 -25.11 19.56
C GLY A 53 44.25 -23.73 20.25
N ILE A 54 43.60 -23.63 21.43
CA ILE A 54 43.89 -22.71 22.57
C ILE A 54 43.50 -21.20 22.36
N ILE A 55 42.94 -20.37 23.28
CA ILE A 55 42.96 -20.20 24.75
C ILE A 55 41.68 -19.50 25.28
N MET A 56 41.29 -19.88 26.50
CA MET A 56 40.29 -19.31 27.43
C MET A 56 40.51 -17.86 27.93
N GLY A 57 39.41 -17.24 28.38
CA GLY A 57 39.38 -16.36 29.57
C GLY A 57 38.44 -15.16 29.40
N LYS A 58 37.74 -14.62 30.40
CA LYS A 58 37.43 -14.96 31.80
C LYS A 58 36.34 -13.96 32.23
N LYS A 59 35.48 -14.34 33.18
CA LYS A 59 34.38 -13.53 33.77
C LYS A 59 34.88 -12.44 34.74
N TRP A 60 33.92 -11.59 35.18
CA TRP A 60 33.85 -10.63 36.32
C TRP A 60 34.25 -9.18 36.02
N LEU A 61 33.49 -8.17 36.45
CA LEU A 61 33.13 -7.88 37.85
C LEU A 61 31.82 -7.06 37.99
N LYS A 62 31.09 -7.33 39.07
CA LYS A 62 29.96 -6.53 39.60
C LYS A 62 30.51 -5.33 40.40
N GLY A 63 29.76 -4.23 40.48
CA GLY A 63 30.02 -3.18 41.46
C GLY A 63 28.85 -2.21 41.58
N ALA A 64 28.14 -2.27 42.71
CA ALA A 64 27.06 -1.38 43.11
C ALA A 64 27.52 -0.47 44.26
N VAL A 65 26.68 0.52 44.58
CA VAL A 65 26.50 1.24 45.86
C VAL A 65 27.23 2.58 46.06
N ALA A 66 26.43 3.65 46.19
CA ALA A 66 26.38 4.62 47.33
C ALA A 66 25.67 5.91 46.82
N LEU A 67 24.37 6.15 47.02
CA LEU A 67 23.69 6.60 48.25
C LEU A 67 24.48 7.65 49.04
N ILE A 68 24.21 8.93 48.78
CA ILE A 68 24.32 10.00 49.79
C ILE A 68 22.97 10.73 49.82
N ALA A 69 22.38 10.69 51.01
CA ALA A 69 21.09 11.28 51.36
C ALA A 69 21.31 12.54 52.23
N PHE A 70 20.55 13.60 51.92
CA PHE A 70 19.88 14.58 52.81
C PHE A 70 20.76 15.42 53.80
N PRO A 71 20.30 16.54 54.44
CA PRO A 71 18.92 17.10 54.51
C PRO A 71 18.72 18.67 54.52
N LEU A 72 17.46 19.09 54.27
CA LEU A 72 16.62 20.15 54.92
C LEU A 72 17.07 21.65 54.85
N LEU A 73 16.22 22.69 54.67
CA LEU A 73 14.95 23.02 55.35
C LEU A 73 14.05 24.02 54.54
N LEU A 74 12.73 23.73 54.52
CA LEU A 74 11.52 24.57 54.78
C LEU A 74 11.29 25.87 53.97
N SER A 75 10.09 26.29 53.51
CA SER A 75 8.66 26.13 53.88
C SER A 75 7.82 26.76 52.72
N GLY A 76 6.54 26.50 52.43
CA GLY A 76 5.46 25.80 53.11
C GLY A 76 4.22 25.70 52.18
N CYS A 77 3.20 25.00 52.69
CA CYS A 77 1.97 24.56 52.05
C CYS A 77 1.01 25.67 51.61
N MET A 78 0.21 25.44 50.55
CA MET A 78 -1.23 25.70 50.60
C MET A 78 -2.00 24.80 49.62
N PHE A 79 -3.08 24.23 50.14
CA PHE A 79 -3.99 23.19 49.63
C PHE A 79 -4.86 23.63 48.43
N GLY A 80 -5.21 22.68 47.53
CA GLY A 80 -6.39 22.73 46.64
C GLY A 80 -7.66 22.16 47.32
N PRO A 81 -8.73 21.70 46.63
CA PRO A 81 -8.98 21.61 45.17
C PRO A 81 -10.41 22.07 44.71
N ASP A 82 -10.68 21.84 43.41
CA ASP A 82 -11.96 21.60 42.68
C ASP A 82 -12.97 22.71 42.29
N GLN A 83 -13.21 22.72 40.97
CA GLN A 83 -14.43 22.89 40.15
C GLN A 83 -15.49 24.00 40.34
N GLU A 84 -15.86 24.56 39.17
CA GLU A 84 -17.16 25.07 38.70
C GLU A 84 -17.77 26.40 39.22
N GLY A 85 -18.29 27.19 38.26
CA GLY A 85 -19.17 28.37 38.43
C GLY A 85 -18.42 29.71 38.52
N ALA A 86 -18.83 30.83 37.92
CA ALA A 86 -19.98 31.22 37.11
C ALA A 86 -19.66 32.61 36.52
N THR A 87 -20.21 32.99 35.36
CA THR A 87 -20.58 34.36 34.94
C THR A 87 -21.42 34.25 33.64
N PRO A 88 -22.32 35.20 33.32
CA PRO A 88 -23.76 34.95 33.45
C PRO A 88 -24.49 34.76 32.11
N ILE A 89 -25.70 34.22 32.27
CA ILE A 89 -26.73 33.89 31.28
C ILE A 89 -27.25 35.14 30.54
N ASP A 90 -27.31 35.08 29.21
CA ASP A 90 -28.18 35.92 28.36
C ASP A 90 -29.08 34.98 27.51
N PRO A 91 -30.42 35.08 27.57
CA PRO A 91 -31.33 34.12 26.95
C PRO A 91 -31.47 34.30 25.42
N PRO A 92 -31.81 33.24 24.66
CA PRO A 92 -32.07 33.35 23.24
C PRO A 92 -33.52 33.79 22.97
N PRO A 93 -33.78 34.69 22.02
CA PRO A 93 -35.14 34.87 21.53
C PRO A 93 -35.52 33.71 20.60
N LYS A 94 -36.68 33.11 20.91
CA LYS A 94 -37.44 32.23 20.02
C LYS A 94 -38.11 33.06 18.91
N LYS A 95 -38.27 32.37 17.78
CA LYS A 95 -38.94 32.71 16.53
C LYS A 95 -40.34 33.35 16.70
N MET A 96 -40.70 34.24 15.77
CA MET A 96 -42.06 34.30 15.21
C MET A 96 -42.07 34.89 13.79
N ASP A 97 -42.19 33.95 12.85
CA ASP A 97 -42.95 33.90 11.60
C ASP A 97 -43.38 35.14 10.77
N THR A 98 -43.17 34.91 9.46
CA THR A 98 -44.06 35.09 8.29
C THR A 98 -44.08 36.37 7.44
N ASN A 99 -43.83 36.11 6.14
CA ASN A 99 -44.39 36.70 4.90
C ASN A 99 -44.08 38.18 4.59
N GLU A 100 -43.85 38.64 3.36
CA GLU A 100 -44.03 38.11 2.01
C GLU A 100 -43.16 38.93 1.03
N LYS A 101 -42.94 38.37 -0.18
CA LYS A 101 -42.55 38.95 -1.48
C LYS A 101 -42.34 40.47 -1.58
N ASP A 102 -41.27 40.93 -2.25
CA ASP A 102 -41.35 41.33 -3.67
C ASP A 102 -39.99 41.70 -4.30
N LYS A 103 -40.04 41.81 -5.63
CA LYS A 103 -38.99 41.84 -6.64
C LYS A 103 -38.12 43.12 -6.75
N SER A 104 -37.01 42.90 -7.46
CA SER A 104 -36.46 43.69 -8.59
C SER A 104 -35.51 44.88 -8.35
N ASN A 105 -34.43 44.85 -9.17
CA ASN A 105 -33.78 45.95 -9.91
C ASN A 105 -33.24 47.16 -9.13
N GLU A 106 -32.18 47.87 -9.49
CA GLU A 106 -31.21 47.88 -10.59
C GLU A 106 -30.03 48.77 -10.11
N LYS A 107 -28.87 48.69 -10.79
CA LYS A 107 -27.78 49.68 -10.96
C LYS A 107 -27.81 50.96 -10.08
N SER A 108 -26.68 51.47 -9.60
CA SER A 108 -25.68 52.17 -10.43
C SER A 108 -24.48 52.64 -9.59
N LYS A 109 -23.28 52.58 -10.19
CA LYS A 109 -22.21 53.62 -10.34
C LYS A 109 -22.06 54.70 -9.23
N GLU A 110 -20.89 55.23 -8.89
CA GLU A 110 -19.50 55.23 -9.35
C GLU A 110 -18.70 56.05 -8.31
N ASN A 111 -17.38 55.81 -8.18
CA ASN A 111 -16.30 56.78 -7.91
C ASN A 111 -16.37 57.65 -6.62
N GLN A 112 -15.31 58.02 -5.92
CA GLN A 112 -13.85 58.07 -6.09
C GLN A 112 -13.32 58.34 -4.65
N SER A 113 -12.32 57.62 -4.17
CA SER A 113 -10.93 58.09 -4.02
C SER A 113 -10.55 58.67 -2.65
N SER A 114 -9.45 58.11 -2.13
CA SER A 114 -8.44 58.65 -1.22
C SER A 114 -8.77 58.84 0.27
N GLY A 115 -8.03 58.13 1.11
CA GLY A 115 -8.01 58.30 2.57
C GLY A 115 -7.32 57.15 3.29
N LYS A 116 -5.98 57.13 3.24
CA LYS A 116 -5.09 56.14 3.85
C LYS A 116 -5.09 56.24 5.38
N THR A 117 -5.50 55.18 6.09
CA THR A 117 -4.95 54.86 7.41
C THR A 117 -5.05 53.37 7.73
N ASP A 118 -3.95 52.84 8.26
CA ASP A 118 -3.65 51.43 8.48
C ASP A 118 -4.64 50.68 9.37
N LYS A 119 -5.09 49.50 8.90
CA LYS A 119 -5.37 48.36 9.79
C LYS A 119 -4.99 47.04 9.11
N LYS A 120 -3.87 46.52 9.60
CA LYS A 120 -3.38 45.14 9.53
C LYS A 120 -4.54 44.15 9.67
N GLY A 121 -4.91 43.53 8.56
CA GLY A 121 -5.87 42.44 8.47
C GLY A 121 -5.32 41.38 7.54
N SER A 122 -4.39 40.57 8.05
CA SER A 122 -3.92 39.35 7.38
C SER A 122 -5.08 38.37 7.31
N THR A 123 -5.91 38.48 6.29
CA THR A 123 -6.78 37.40 5.86
C THR A 123 -5.92 36.46 5.01
N ALA A 124 -5.40 35.42 5.66
CA ALA A 124 -4.80 34.28 4.98
C ALA A 124 -5.85 33.70 4.04
N LYS A 125 -5.74 34.05 2.75
CA LYS A 125 -6.48 33.42 1.68
C LYS A 125 -6.15 31.94 1.75
N ALA A 126 -7.11 31.11 2.18
CA ALA A 126 -6.94 29.66 2.22
C ALA A 126 -6.39 29.19 0.86
N ALA A 127 -5.12 28.78 0.85
CA ALA A 127 -4.47 28.35 -0.37
C ALA A 127 -5.23 27.13 -0.89
N LYS A 128 -5.70 27.19 -2.15
CA LYS A 128 -6.30 26.02 -2.80
C LYS A 128 -5.27 24.89 -2.76
N LYS A 129 -5.64 23.73 -2.23
CA LYS A 129 -4.79 22.53 -2.22
C LYS A 129 -5.20 21.61 -3.37
N ASN A 130 -4.23 20.91 -3.94
CA ASN A 130 -4.44 19.82 -4.88
C ASN A 130 -4.06 18.51 -4.19
N GLU A 131 -4.91 17.51 -4.30
CA GLU A 131 -4.56 16.16 -3.87
C GLU A 131 -3.68 15.50 -4.95
N LEU A 132 -2.46 15.13 -4.59
CA LEU A 132 -1.47 14.52 -5.48
C LEU A 132 -1.06 13.15 -4.96
N GLU A 133 -1.10 12.15 -5.82
CA GLU A 133 -0.58 10.81 -5.53
C GLU A 133 0.95 10.81 -5.70
N LEU A 134 1.67 10.59 -4.60
CA LEU A 134 3.13 10.51 -4.57
C LEU A 134 3.56 9.13 -4.04
N TYR A 135 4.76 8.69 -4.37
CA TYR A 135 5.24 7.35 -4.00
C TYR A 135 6.27 7.44 -2.87
N PHE A 136 6.00 6.74 -1.78
CA PHE A 136 6.77 6.78 -0.53
C PHE A 136 7.26 5.40 -0.13
N MET A 137 8.30 5.35 0.71
CA MET A 137 8.80 4.11 1.27
C MET A 137 8.05 3.76 2.54
N THR A 138 7.55 2.54 2.65
CA THR A 138 6.92 1.99 3.85
C THR A 138 7.96 1.33 4.77
N ASP A 139 7.61 1.12 6.03
CA ASP A 139 8.41 0.38 7.02
C ASP A 139 8.55 -1.11 6.70
N SER A 140 7.58 -1.68 5.97
CA SER A 140 7.64 -3.00 5.34
C SER A 140 8.57 -3.06 4.11
N GLY A 141 9.19 -1.95 3.72
CA GLY A 141 10.19 -1.90 2.65
C GLY A 141 9.62 -1.87 1.24
N TYR A 142 8.33 -1.54 1.07
CA TYR A 142 7.69 -1.39 -0.24
C TYR A 142 7.48 0.08 -0.59
N LEU A 143 7.49 0.39 -1.88
CA LEU A 143 6.97 1.65 -2.39
C LEU A 143 5.45 1.60 -2.49
N ALA A 144 4.77 2.55 -1.86
CA ALA A 144 3.32 2.69 -1.97
C ALA A 144 2.93 4.10 -2.38
N PRO A 145 1.89 4.26 -3.23
CA PRO A 145 1.29 5.56 -3.46
C PRO A 145 0.62 6.04 -2.17
N TYR A 146 0.65 7.35 -1.92
CA TYR A 146 -0.13 8.00 -0.89
C TYR A 146 -0.52 9.40 -1.37
N ALA A 147 -1.79 9.75 -1.22
CA ALA A 147 -2.29 11.02 -1.73
C ALA A 147 -2.11 12.14 -0.69
N LEU A 148 -1.38 13.20 -1.07
CA LEU A 148 -1.13 14.36 -0.23
C LEU A 148 -1.85 15.61 -0.72
N ASN A 149 -2.40 16.37 0.23
CA ASN A 149 -3.00 17.68 -0.01
C ASN A 149 -1.97 18.80 -0.11
N ILE A 150 -1.38 18.99 -1.29
CA ILE A 150 -0.26 19.92 -1.55
C ILE A 150 -0.79 21.29 -1.99
N PRO A 151 -0.25 22.42 -1.48
CA PRO A 151 -0.63 23.75 -1.94
C PRO A 151 -0.51 23.89 -3.45
N LYS A 152 -1.53 24.44 -4.09
CA LYS A 152 -1.52 24.67 -5.54
C LYS A 152 -0.52 25.77 -5.87
N VAL A 153 0.52 25.40 -6.59
CA VAL A 153 1.57 26.29 -7.09
C VAL A 153 1.78 26.09 -8.59
N GLU A 154 2.40 27.07 -9.24
CA GLU A 154 2.92 26.89 -10.58
C GLU A 154 4.04 25.83 -10.57
N GLY A 155 4.03 24.93 -11.56
CA GLY A 155 4.97 23.81 -11.57
C GLY A 155 4.65 22.75 -10.51
N ILE A 156 3.38 22.35 -10.39
CA ILE A 156 2.92 21.39 -9.37
C ILE A 156 3.69 20.06 -9.39
N ALA A 157 4.16 19.59 -10.56
CA ALA A 157 5.00 18.39 -10.67
C ALA A 157 6.38 18.57 -10.03
N LYS A 158 6.96 19.78 -10.09
CA LYS A 158 8.19 20.12 -9.37
C LYS A 158 7.95 20.08 -7.86
N GLU A 159 6.82 20.60 -7.43
CA GLU A 159 6.45 20.65 -6.02
C GLU A 159 6.22 19.25 -5.44
N ALA A 160 5.51 18.39 -6.17
CA ALA A 160 5.28 16.99 -5.84
C ALA A 160 6.57 16.26 -5.41
N VAL A 161 7.66 16.41 -6.18
CA VAL A 161 8.92 15.72 -5.87
C VAL A 161 9.62 16.27 -4.61
N LYS A 162 9.42 17.54 -4.26
CA LYS A 162 9.96 18.08 -3.00
C LYS A 162 9.34 17.41 -1.77
N TYR A 163 8.08 16.98 -1.87
CA TYR A 163 7.37 16.31 -0.78
C TYR A 163 7.85 14.87 -0.57
N MET A 164 8.60 14.30 -1.51
CA MET A 164 9.19 12.95 -1.40
C MET A 164 10.56 12.95 -0.71
N VAL A 165 11.08 14.11 -0.30
CA VAL A 165 12.38 14.24 0.37
C VAL A 165 12.26 13.79 1.82
N LYS A 166 13.18 12.94 2.28
CA LYS A 166 13.30 12.54 3.68
C LYS A 166 13.46 13.76 4.58
N ASP A 167 12.68 13.80 5.66
CA ASP A 167 12.55 14.94 6.58
C ASP A 167 12.11 16.24 5.88
N GLY A 168 11.49 16.12 4.69
CA GLY A 168 10.99 17.24 3.90
C GLY A 168 9.58 17.68 4.31
N PRO A 169 8.95 18.58 3.53
CA PRO A 169 7.63 19.13 3.84
C PRO A 169 6.49 18.09 3.80
N GLY A 170 6.71 16.93 3.16
CA GLY A 170 5.71 15.86 3.12
C GLY A 170 5.69 14.96 4.36
N GLU A 171 6.77 14.92 5.14
CA GLU A 171 6.94 13.94 6.23
C GLU A 171 5.85 14.08 7.30
N SER A 172 5.46 15.32 7.64
CA SER A 172 4.41 15.57 8.64
C SER A 172 2.99 15.27 8.15
N MET A 173 2.83 14.93 6.87
CA MET A 173 1.56 14.60 6.24
C MET A 173 1.39 13.10 6.00
N LEU A 174 2.43 12.31 6.29
CA LEU A 174 2.42 10.87 6.11
C LEU A 174 1.90 10.17 7.38
N PRO A 175 1.19 9.04 7.22
CA PRO A 175 0.81 8.21 8.35
C PRO A 175 2.06 7.53 8.93
N LYS A 176 1.94 6.98 10.14
CA LYS A 176 3.03 6.17 10.69
C LYS A 176 3.37 5.01 9.77
N GLY A 177 4.66 4.70 9.67
CA GLY A 177 5.16 3.65 8.78
C GLY A 177 5.49 4.13 7.36
N PHE A 178 5.17 5.37 6.99
CA PHE A 178 5.55 5.95 5.70
C PHE A 178 6.68 6.98 5.88
N SER A 179 7.55 7.09 4.89
CA SER A 179 8.63 8.09 4.88
C SER A 179 8.98 8.55 3.47
N GLY A 180 9.52 9.77 3.37
CA GLY A 180 10.16 10.24 2.14
C GLY A 180 11.22 9.24 1.65
N ILE A 181 11.44 9.14 0.34
CA ILE A 181 12.45 8.22 -0.22
C ILE A 181 13.72 8.95 -0.66
N LEU A 182 13.61 10.21 -1.10
CA LEU A 182 14.78 10.95 -1.59
C LEU A 182 15.71 11.33 -0.44
N PRO A 183 17.03 11.35 -0.64
CA PRO A 183 17.97 11.71 0.43
C PRO A 183 17.67 13.07 1.05
N LYS A 184 17.92 13.17 2.36
CA LYS A 184 17.75 14.42 3.12
C LYS A 184 18.46 15.58 2.42
N ASN A 185 17.85 16.76 2.48
CA ASN A 185 18.36 18.00 1.87
C ASN A 185 18.46 18.00 0.33
N THR A 186 17.90 17.00 -0.36
CA THR A 186 17.78 17.04 -1.83
C THR A 186 16.92 18.22 -2.26
N GLN A 187 17.44 19.07 -3.14
CA GLN A 187 16.70 20.20 -3.71
C GLN A 187 16.26 19.91 -5.13
N VAL A 188 15.00 20.20 -5.44
CA VAL A 188 14.50 20.19 -6.82
C VAL A 188 14.77 21.55 -7.46
N LYS A 189 15.85 21.64 -8.23
CA LYS A 189 16.29 22.89 -8.87
C LYS A 189 15.35 23.31 -9.99
N GLY A 190 14.91 22.35 -10.81
CA GLY A 190 14.01 22.61 -11.92
C GLY A 190 13.31 21.34 -12.39
N LEU A 191 12.20 21.52 -13.09
CA LEU A 191 11.51 20.46 -13.81
C LEU A 191 10.96 21.06 -15.10
N GLU A 192 11.26 20.42 -16.22
CA GLU A 192 10.78 20.81 -17.54
C GLU A 192 10.04 19.63 -18.18
N ILE A 193 8.90 19.89 -18.81
CA ILE A 193 8.14 18.86 -19.54
C ILE A 193 8.15 19.24 -21.02
N LYS A 194 8.78 18.40 -21.85
CA LYS A 194 8.83 18.54 -23.31
C LYS A 194 8.39 17.22 -23.95
N GLU A 195 7.40 17.28 -24.84
CA GLU A 195 6.94 16.12 -25.63
C GLU A 195 6.65 14.87 -24.79
N GLY A 196 6.01 15.06 -23.63
CA GLY A 196 5.72 13.96 -22.71
C GLY A 196 6.90 13.47 -21.88
N THR A 197 8.05 14.14 -21.91
CA THR A 197 9.23 13.77 -21.12
C THR A 197 9.49 14.84 -20.06
N ALA A 198 9.38 14.45 -18.79
CA ALA A 198 9.74 15.29 -17.65
C ALA A 198 11.23 15.15 -17.36
N THR A 199 11.99 16.24 -17.51
CA THR A 199 13.39 16.30 -17.13
C THR A 199 13.51 17.02 -15.79
N ILE A 200 13.88 16.27 -14.75
CA ILE A 200 14.02 16.79 -13.39
C ILE A 200 15.49 17.06 -13.05
N ASN A 201 15.78 18.28 -12.61
CA ASN A 201 17.10 18.71 -12.17
C ASN A 201 17.15 18.77 -10.64
N LEU A 202 17.97 17.91 -10.06
CA LEU A 202 18.15 17.74 -8.63
C LEU A 202 19.52 18.28 -8.18
N SER A 203 19.67 18.56 -6.89
CA SER A 203 20.97 18.92 -6.31
C SER A 203 21.85 17.68 -6.08
N LYS A 204 23.15 17.89 -5.89
CA LYS A 204 24.12 16.81 -5.60
C LYS A 204 23.75 15.91 -4.41
N GLU A 205 23.01 16.42 -3.43
CA GLU A 205 22.55 15.67 -2.25
C GLU A 205 21.68 14.47 -2.65
N PHE A 206 21.01 14.55 -3.81
CA PHE A 206 20.29 13.43 -4.41
C PHE A 206 21.16 12.17 -4.54
N LEU A 207 22.48 12.30 -4.69
CA LEU A 207 23.39 11.17 -4.86
C LEU A 207 23.73 10.42 -3.56
N SER A 208 23.24 10.89 -2.41
CA SER A 208 23.57 10.38 -1.08
C SER A 208 22.67 9.20 -0.62
N TYR A 209 22.52 8.15 -1.44
CA TYR A 209 21.42 7.18 -1.26
C TYR A 209 21.68 5.67 -0.99
N LYS A 210 22.77 5.11 -0.48
CA LYS A 210 22.98 3.61 -0.51
C LYS A 210 22.80 2.96 -1.91
N LYS A 211 23.23 1.72 -2.17
CA LYS A 211 23.14 1.15 -3.53
C LYS A 211 21.78 0.47 -3.76
N GLU A 212 21.26 -0.13 -2.70
CA GLU A 212 20.09 -0.99 -2.68
C GLU A 212 18.81 -0.20 -2.97
N MET A 213 18.77 1.08 -2.58
CA MET A 213 17.63 1.99 -2.80
C MET A 213 17.57 2.59 -4.21
N GLU A 214 18.56 2.34 -5.07
CA GLU A 214 18.66 3.02 -6.36
C GLU A 214 17.43 2.78 -7.24
N GLY A 215 17.00 1.52 -7.35
CA GLY A 215 15.83 1.12 -8.11
C GLY A 215 14.55 1.74 -7.55
N ASP A 216 14.40 1.75 -6.23
CA ASP A 216 13.22 2.31 -5.57
C ASP A 216 13.14 3.83 -5.76
N ILE A 217 14.26 4.55 -5.65
CA ILE A 217 14.30 5.99 -5.89
C ILE A 217 13.89 6.32 -7.33
N LEU A 218 14.44 5.60 -8.31
CA LEU A 218 14.09 5.78 -9.71
C LEU A 218 12.60 5.48 -9.94
N SER A 219 12.10 4.40 -9.36
CA SER A 219 10.69 3.99 -9.47
C SER A 219 9.77 5.03 -8.85
N ALA A 220 10.04 5.47 -7.62
CA ALA A 220 9.21 6.45 -6.93
C ALA A 220 9.10 7.78 -7.71
N ILE A 221 10.23 8.30 -8.23
CA ILE A 221 10.22 9.52 -9.05
C ILE A 221 9.43 9.28 -10.34
N THR A 222 9.67 8.14 -11.00
CA THR A 222 9.01 7.81 -12.27
C THR A 222 7.51 7.68 -12.10
N TRP A 223 7.05 6.91 -11.12
CA TRP A 223 5.64 6.67 -10.85
C TRP A 223 4.90 7.93 -10.39
N THR A 224 5.55 8.76 -9.57
CA THR A 224 5.02 10.07 -9.16
C THR A 224 4.86 11.00 -10.36
N LEU A 225 5.90 11.18 -11.17
CA LEU A 225 5.85 12.12 -12.29
C LEU A 225 4.98 11.64 -13.45
N THR A 226 4.91 10.33 -13.70
CA THR A 226 3.99 9.75 -14.69
C THR A 226 2.54 9.68 -14.21
N GLY A 227 2.27 10.06 -12.95
CA GLY A 227 0.90 10.31 -12.48
C GLY A 227 0.27 11.58 -13.06
N PHE A 228 1.06 12.44 -13.71
CA PHE A 228 0.56 13.58 -14.47
C PHE A 228 0.32 13.18 -15.93
N ASP A 229 -0.89 13.37 -16.46
CA ASP A 229 -1.27 12.99 -17.83
C ASP A 229 -0.33 13.54 -18.93
N SER A 230 0.33 14.67 -18.67
CA SER A 230 1.28 15.30 -19.59
C SER A 230 2.66 14.64 -19.61
N VAL A 231 2.93 13.66 -18.74
CA VAL A 231 4.24 13.03 -18.55
C VAL A 231 4.14 11.52 -18.81
N LYS A 232 4.89 11.07 -19.81
CA LYS A 232 5.02 9.67 -20.21
C LYS A 232 6.37 9.07 -19.83
N ARG A 233 7.42 9.92 -19.77
CA ARG A 233 8.81 9.54 -19.52
C ARG A 233 9.48 10.48 -18.55
N VAL A 234 10.49 10.00 -17.84
CA VAL A 234 11.30 10.81 -16.92
C VAL A 234 12.79 10.70 -17.22
N ASN A 235 13.46 11.85 -17.18
CA ASN A 235 14.90 12.00 -17.30
C ASN A 235 15.45 12.69 -16.05
N ILE A 236 16.57 12.23 -15.51
CA ILE A 236 17.18 12.79 -14.31
C ILE A 236 18.44 13.59 -14.67
N GLN A 237 18.57 14.75 -14.05
CA GLN A 237 19.77 15.59 -14.07
C GLN A 237 20.20 15.91 -12.64
N VAL A 238 21.51 16.09 -12.45
CA VAL A 238 22.09 16.59 -11.20
C VAL A 238 22.95 17.80 -11.49
N ASP A 239 22.67 18.90 -10.80
CA ASP A 239 23.36 20.18 -10.98
C ASP A 239 23.40 20.64 -12.45
N GLY A 240 22.30 20.42 -13.18
CA GLY A 240 22.14 20.79 -14.59
C GLY A 240 22.84 19.86 -15.58
N LYS A 241 23.50 18.79 -15.12
CA LYS A 241 24.13 17.78 -15.98
C LYS A 241 23.23 16.55 -16.09
N ALA A 242 23.02 16.05 -17.31
CA ALA A 242 22.31 14.80 -17.53
C ALA A 242 23.06 13.63 -16.90
N LEU A 243 22.32 12.75 -16.22
CA LEU A 243 22.84 11.48 -15.73
C LEU A 243 22.40 10.38 -16.69
N GLU A 244 23.33 9.83 -17.47
CA GLU A 244 23.03 8.65 -18.29
C GLU A 244 22.71 7.43 -17.43
N THR A 245 23.51 7.24 -16.37
CA THR A 245 23.36 6.17 -15.40
C THR A 245 23.49 6.70 -13.98
N MET A 246 22.77 6.08 -13.05
CA MET A 246 22.92 6.32 -11.62
C MET A 246 24.30 5.84 -11.11
N PRO A 247 24.94 6.57 -10.19
CA PRO A 247 26.34 6.30 -9.85
C PRO A 247 26.61 4.96 -9.15
N LYS A 248 25.66 4.38 -8.39
CA LYS A 248 25.94 3.27 -7.46
C LYS A 248 25.60 1.88 -8.01
N GLY A 249 24.42 1.74 -8.59
CA GLY A 249 23.91 0.53 -9.23
C GLY A 249 24.02 0.53 -10.75
N LYS A 250 24.39 1.67 -11.36
CA LYS A 250 24.53 1.84 -12.82
C LYS A 250 23.22 1.66 -13.59
N SER A 251 22.09 1.80 -12.90
CA SER A 251 20.77 1.82 -13.55
C SER A 251 20.67 3.01 -14.50
N ALA A 252 19.95 2.84 -15.62
CA ALA A 252 19.67 3.97 -16.52
C ALA A 252 18.94 5.09 -15.76
N ALA A 253 19.27 6.34 -16.07
CA ALA A 253 18.63 7.52 -15.47
C ALA A 253 17.90 8.39 -16.51
N GLN A 254 17.82 7.91 -17.74
CA GLN A 254 17.11 8.53 -18.86
C GLN A 254 15.98 7.62 -19.35
N HIS A 255 14.95 8.23 -19.93
CA HIS A 255 13.80 7.57 -20.56
C HIS A 255 13.05 6.59 -19.65
N LEU A 256 13.01 6.89 -18.35
CA LEU A 256 12.33 6.07 -17.36
C LEU A 256 10.82 6.07 -17.60
N THR A 257 10.19 4.91 -17.47
CA THR A 257 8.74 4.72 -17.63
C THR A 257 8.22 3.72 -16.61
N ARG A 258 6.89 3.66 -16.44
CA ARG A 258 6.24 2.64 -15.61
C ARG A 258 6.49 1.20 -16.09
N ALA A 259 6.94 1.00 -17.33
CA ALA A 259 7.32 -0.32 -17.84
C ALA A 259 8.54 -0.92 -17.10
N GLY A 260 9.32 -0.09 -16.39
CA GLY A 260 10.37 -0.56 -15.48
C GLY A 260 9.83 -1.24 -14.21
N GLY A 261 8.53 -1.15 -13.95
CA GLY A 261 7.87 -1.72 -12.78
C GLY A 261 8.04 -0.91 -11.50
N ILE A 262 7.53 -1.47 -10.40
CA ILE A 262 7.65 -0.98 -9.02
C ILE A 262 7.59 -2.18 -8.09
N ASN A 263 8.40 -2.18 -7.02
CA ASN A 263 8.54 -3.32 -6.10
C ASN A 263 8.72 -4.65 -6.88
N VAL A 264 9.70 -4.68 -7.79
CA VAL A 264 9.81 -5.73 -8.79
C VAL A 264 10.19 -7.06 -8.16
N GLU A 265 9.43 -8.10 -8.46
CA GLU A 265 9.69 -9.48 -8.02
C GLU A 265 9.66 -10.47 -9.19
N LEU A 266 10.32 -11.61 -9.01
CA LEU A 266 10.37 -12.70 -9.99
C LEU A 266 9.53 -13.86 -9.47
N ALA A 267 8.53 -14.30 -10.25
CA ALA A 267 7.76 -15.47 -9.86
C ALA A 267 8.64 -16.74 -9.86
N GLN A 268 8.27 -17.73 -9.04
CA GLN A 268 9.07 -18.93 -8.86
C GLN A 268 9.28 -19.68 -10.18
N GLY A 269 10.54 -20.02 -10.48
CA GLY A 269 10.91 -20.77 -11.68
C GLY A 269 10.85 -20.00 -13.00
N ILE A 270 10.71 -18.66 -12.96
CA ILE A 270 10.68 -17.82 -14.16
C ILE A 270 12.09 -17.37 -14.56
N ASP A 271 12.38 -17.42 -15.85
CA ASP A 271 13.53 -16.74 -16.44
C ASP A 271 13.16 -15.29 -16.76
N ALA A 272 13.86 -14.35 -16.11
CA ALA A 272 13.65 -12.92 -16.30
C ALA A 272 13.78 -12.49 -17.78
N ALA A 273 14.68 -13.09 -18.56
CA ALA A 273 14.91 -12.71 -19.96
C ALA A 273 13.70 -13.03 -20.87
N HIS A 274 12.91 -14.04 -20.52
CA HIS A 274 11.77 -14.52 -21.30
C HIS A 274 10.42 -14.22 -20.65
N SER A 275 10.41 -13.30 -19.68
CA SER A 275 9.23 -12.92 -18.92
C SER A 275 8.51 -11.69 -19.50
N MET A 276 7.35 -11.38 -18.91
CA MET A 276 6.66 -10.10 -19.04
C MET A 276 6.26 -9.56 -17.64
N PRO A 277 6.25 -8.24 -17.43
CA PRO A 277 5.83 -7.65 -16.17
C PRO A 277 4.30 -7.60 -16.05
N VAL A 278 3.78 -7.89 -14.85
CA VAL A 278 2.40 -7.55 -14.45
C VAL A 278 2.41 -6.88 -13.07
N THR A 279 1.80 -5.70 -12.94
CA THR A 279 1.70 -4.96 -11.68
C THR A 279 0.41 -5.32 -10.94
N LEU A 280 0.56 -5.94 -9.78
CA LEU A 280 -0.52 -6.42 -8.92
C LEU A 280 -0.67 -5.47 -7.73
N TYR A 281 -1.88 -5.24 -7.26
CA TYR A 281 -2.11 -4.45 -6.05
C TYR A 281 -2.46 -5.38 -4.88
N PHE A 282 -1.63 -5.36 -3.85
CA PHE A 282 -1.85 -6.09 -2.60
C PHE A 282 -2.11 -5.13 -1.44
N LEU A 283 -2.46 -5.66 -0.27
CA LEU A 283 -2.72 -4.89 0.93
C LEU A 283 -1.47 -4.82 1.80
N GLY A 284 -1.12 -3.62 2.23
CA GLY A 284 -0.23 -3.39 3.37
C GLY A 284 -1.03 -2.83 4.54
N GLN A 285 -0.43 -2.85 5.73
CA GLN A 285 -1.04 -2.34 6.95
C GLN A 285 -0.09 -1.40 7.70
N THR A 286 -0.58 -0.25 8.15
CA THR A 286 0.22 0.68 8.96
C THR A 286 0.36 0.15 10.39
N PRO A 287 1.32 0.67 11.19
CA PRO A 287 1.36 0.39 12.64
C PRO A 287 0.08 0.77 13.40
N GLU A 288 -0.78 1.61 12.80
CA GLU A 288 -2.07 2.03 13.36
C GLU A 288 -3.25 1.16 12.86
N ASN A 289 -2.94 0.09 12.11
CA ASN A 289 -3.86 -0.87 11.50
C ASN A 289 -4.65 -0.37 10.29
N ASP A 290 -4.28 0.77 9.70
CA ASP A 290 -4.90 1.25 8.46
C ASP A 290 -4.41 0.44 7.26
N ILE A 291 -5.34 0.07 6.38
CA ILE A 291 -5.06 -0.68 5.16
C ILE A 291 -4.68 0.29 4.03
N TYR A 292 -3.65 -0.08 3.26
CA TYR A 292 -3.26 0.64 2.05
C TYR A 292 -2.91 -0.33 0.92
N TYR A 293 -3.06 0.11 -0.34
CA TYR A 293 -2.78 -0.68 -1.52
C TYR A 293 -1.33 -0.48 -2.00
N VAL A 294 -0.62 -1.59 -2.23
CA VAL A 294 0.79 -1.61 -2.63
C VAL A 294 0.91 -2.23 -4.03
N PRO A 295 1.43 -1.50 -5.03
CA PRO A 295 1.70 -2.07 -6.35
C PRO A 295 2.97 -2.91 -6.33
N VAL A 296 2.93 -4.11 -6.91
CA VAL A 296 4.04 -5.05 -7.02
C VAL A 296 4.13 -5.56 -8.44
N THR A 297 5.22 -5.27 -9.13
CA THR A 297 5.46 -5.76 -10.50
C THR A 297 6.09 -7.14 -10.46
N ARG A 298 5.29 -8.16 -10.73
CA ARG A 298 5.73 -9.55 -10.85
C ARG A 298 6.11 -9.87 -12.28
N MET A 299 7.31 -10.40 -12.47
CA MET A 299 7.76 -10.97 -13.74
C MET A 299 7.19 -12.38 -13.89
N ILE A 300 6.40 -12.61 -14.94
CA ILE A 300 5.73 -13.89 -15.22
C ILE A 300 6.03 -14.41 -16.63
N ASN A 301 5.69 -15.67 -16.88
CA ASN A 301 5.72 -16.21 -18.24
C ASN A 301 4.86 -15.36 -19.18
N ARG A 302 5.34 -15.16 -20.40
CA ARG A 302 4.60 -14.42 -21.43
C ARG A 302 3.24 -15.07 -21.68
N SER A 303 2.21 -14.24 -21.69
CA SER A 303 0.83 -14.62 -21.99
C SER A 303 0.28 -13.69 -23.07
N SER A 304 -0.49 -14.24 -24.00
CA SER A 304 -1.25 -13.44 -24.97
C SER A 304 -2.45 -12.73 -24.32
N ASN A 305 -2.93 -13.21 -23.17
CA ASN A 305 -4.01 -12.59 -22.39
C ASN A 305 -3.44 -12.03 -21.08
N VAL A 306 -2.99 -10.77 -21.13
CA VAL A 306 -2.40 -10.08 -19.97
C VAL A 306 -3.44 -9.91 -18.86
N ALA A 307 -4.68 -9.54 -19.18
CA ALA A 307 -5.72 -9.30 -18.18
C ALA A 307 -6.08 -10.56 -17.37
N GLU A 308 -6.20 -11.71 -18.04
CA GLU A 308 -6.42 -12.98 -17.36
C GLU A 308 -5.21 -13.44 -16.54
N ALA A 309 -3.99 -13.22 -17.06
CA ALA A 309 -2.76 -13.52 -16.33
C ALA A 309 -2.65 -12.67 -15.06
N THR A 310 -2.96 -11.37 -15.14
CA THR A 310 -3.02 -10.46 -13.99
C THR A 310 -3.92 -10.99 -12.89
N LEU A 311 -5.15 -11.42 -13.21
CA LEU A 311 -6.07 -11.94 -12.19
C LEU A 311 -5.62 -13.27 -11.60
N LYS A 312 -5.06 -14.18 -12.41
CA LYS A 312 -4.52 -15.44 -11.90
C LYS A 312 -3.37 -15.20 -10.93
N GLU A 313 -2.49 -14.24 -11.22
CA GLU A 313 -1.41 -13.85 -10.31
C GLU A 313 -1.91 -13.12 -9.06
N LEU A 314 -2.94 -12.28 -9.20
CA LEU A 314 -3.56 -11.61 -8.05
C LEU A 314 -4.19 -12.62 -7.09
N VAL A 315 -4.89 -13.64 -7.62
CA VAL A 315 -5.47 -14.75 -6.83
C VAL A 315 -4.39 -15.60 -6.15
N ARG A 316 -3.25 -15.82 -6.82
CA ARG A 316 -2.08 -16.49 -6.20
C ARG A 316 -1.54 -15.74 -4.98
N GLY A 317 -1.82 -14.45 -4.87
CA GLY A 317 -1.40 -13.61 -3.77
C GLY A 317 0.08 -13.20 -3.82
N PRO A 318 0.56 -12.49 -2.78
CA PRO A 318 1.97 -12.15 -2.59
C PRO A 318 2.88 -13.38 -2.54
N LEU A 319 4.17 -13.21 -2.84
CA LEU A 319 5.13 -14.30 -2.67
C LEU A 319 5.29 -14.69 -1.20
N THR A 320 5.61 -15.96 -0.96
CA THR A 320 5.88 -16.47 0.39
C THR A 320 6.98 -15.66 1.07
N GLY A 321 6.72 -15.20 2.30
CA GLY A 321 7.64 -14.35 3.07
C GLY A 321 7.48 -12.85 2.82
N SER A 322 6.52 -12.43 1.98
CA SER A 322 6.10 -11.03 1.89
C SER A 322 5.32 -10.60 3.13
N ASP A 323 5.50 -9.35 3.55
CA ASP A 323 4.69 -8.69 4.59
C ASP A 323 3.35 -8.16 4.05
N LEU A 324 3.07 -8.36 2.75
CA LEU A 324 1.81 -7.96 2.11
C LEU A 324 0.74 -9.06 2.24
N VAL A 325 -0.52 -8.64 2.16
CA VAL A 325 -1.69 -9.52 2.28
C VAL A 325 -2.53 -9.46 1.00
N THR A 326 -3.17 -10.58 0.64
CA THR A 326 -4.15 -10.62 -0.45
C THR A 326 -5.57 -10.42 0.09
N ALA A 327 -6.40 -9.73 -0.68
CA ALA A 327 -7.83 -9.58 -0.41
C ALA A 327 -8.67 -10.76 -0.97
N LEU A 328 -8.04 -11.71 -1.66
CA LEU A 328 -8.68 -12.83 -2.35
C LEU A 328 -8.27 -14.16 -1.72
N ALA A 329 -9.20 -15.10 -1.62
CA ALA A 329 -8.86 -16.50 -1.36
C ALA A 329 -7.98 -17.07 -2.48
N GLU A 330 -7.01 -17.89 -2.15
CA GLU A 330 -6.25 -18.68 -3.13
C GLU A 330 -7.15 -19.63 -3.94
N THR A 331 -8.28 -20.05 -3.36
CA THR A 331 -9.29 -20.87 -4.03
C THR A 331 -10.19 -20.07 -4.97
N THR A 332 -10.07 -18.73 -5.02
CA THR A 332 -10.91 -17.88 -5.86
C THR A 332 -10.74 -18.24 -7.32
N LYS A 333 -11.82 -18.68 -7.96
CA LYS A 333 -11.76 -19.04 -9.37
C LYS A 333 -11.93 -17.80 -10.24
N VAL A 334 -11.02 -17.63 -11.20
CA VAL A 334 -11.20 -16.71 -12.34
C VAL A 334 -11.85 -17.50 -13.48
N ASN A 335 -13.13 -17.27 -13.75
CA ASN A 335 -13.85 -17.93 -14.85
C ASN A 335 -13.40 -17.39 -16.22
N GLY A 336 -13.07 -16.10 -16.29
CA GLY A 336 -12.47 -15.50 -17.48
C GLY A 336 -12.44 -13.98 -17.46
N VAL A 337 -11.68 -13.39 -18.38
CA VAL A 337 -11.63 -11.93 -18.58
C VAL A 337 -11.77 -11.61 -20.05
N GLN A 338 -12.67 -10.68 -20.38
CA GLN A 338 -12.86 -10.18 -21.74
C GLN A 338 -12.65 -8.67 -21.77
N VAL A 339 -11.80 -8.20 -22.68
CA VAL A 339 -11.62 -6.77 -22.92
C VAL A 339 -12.50 -6.35 -24.08
N LYS A 340 -13.37 -5.36 -23.85
CA LYS A 340 -14.26 -4.76 -24.86
C LYS A 340 -14.08 -3.24 -24.83
N GLY A 341 -13.40 -2.70 -25.85
CA GLY A 341 -13.08 -1.27 -25.91
C GLY A 341 -12.22 -0.84 -24.73
N ASP A 342 -12.73 0.09 -23.92
CA ASP A 342 -12.07 0.64 -22.73
C ASP A 342 -12.44 -0.09 -21.42
N THR A 343 -13.16 -1.21 -21.50
CA THR A 343 -13.70 -1.92 -20.34
C THR A 343 -13.25 -3.37 -20.31
N ALA A 344 -12.69 -3.82 -19.19
CA ALA A 344 -12.48 -5.24 -18.88
C ALA A 344 -13.70 -5.81 -18.16
N ILE A 345 -14.20 -6.96 -18.60
CA ILE A 345 -15.26 -7.72 -17.93
C ILE A 345 -14.60 -8.95 -17.31
N ALA A 346 -14.48 -8.97 -15.99
CA ALA A 346 -13.85 -10.03 -15.21
C ALA A 346 -14.92 -10.85 -14.50
N ASP A 347 -15.01 -12.14 -14.85
CA ASP A 347 -15.94 -13.08 -14.25
C ASP A 347 -15.22 -14.03 -13.28
N PHE A 348 -15.77 -14.17 -12.09
CA PHE A 348 -15.25 -14.99 -11.01
C PHE A 348 -16.26 -16.07 -10.59
N GLY A 349 -15.76 -17.10 -9.90
CA GLY A 349 -16.60 -18.06 -9.19
C GLY A 349 -17.15 -17.50 -7.88
N LYS A 350 -18.06 -18.25 -7.25
CA LYS A 350 -18.76 -17.86 -6.01
C LYS A 350 -17.82 -17.65 -4.83
N GLU A 351 -16.60 -18.18 -4.90
CA GLU A 351 -15.56 -18.03 -3.88
C GLU A 351 -15.25 -16.56 -3.56
N LEU A 352 -15.44 -15.65 -4.52
CA LEU A 352 -15.27 -14.21 -4.31
C LEU A 352 -16.23 -13.65 -3.25
N LEU A 353 -17.37 -14.29 -3.01
CA LEU A 353 -18.43 -13.83 -2.10
C LEU A 353 -18.38 -14.52 -0.72
N GLN A 354 -17.47 -15.49 -0.52
CA GLN A 354 -17.55 -16.43 0.61
C GLN A 354 -17.08 -15.87 1.97
N TYR A 355 -16.42 -14.71 1.99
CA TYR A 355 -15.85 -14.14 3.21
C TYR A 355 -16.81 -13.24 4.00
N SER A 356 -17.97 -12.91 3.43
CA SER A 356 -18.98 -12.08 4.09
C SER A 356 -20.21 -12.92 4.40
N ASP A 357 -20.75 -12.81 5.62
CA ASP A 357 -22.04 -13.39 6.00
C ASP A 357 -23.17 -12.92 5.06
N LYS A 358 -22.99 -11.74 4.45
CA LYS A 358 -23.91 -11.15 3.49
C LYS A 358 -23.75 -11.68 2.06
N HIS A 359 -22.82 -12.61 1.81
CA HIS A 359 -22.52 -13.14 0.47
C HIS A 359 -22.07 -12.07 -0.52
N GLU A 360 -21.18 -11.19 -0.07
CA GLU A 360 -20.64 -10.06 -0.82
C GLU A 360 -19.12 -10.13 -0.91
N ALA A 361 -18.57 -9.61 -2.02
CA ALA A 361 -17.14 -9.40 -2.15
C ALA A 361 -16.68 -8.27 -1.23
N SER A 362 -15.50 -8.41 -0.63
CA SER A 362 -14.93 -7.31 0.16
C SER A 362 -14.57 -6.13 -0.74
N GLU A 363 -14.68 -4.91 -0.22
CA GLU A 363 -14.33 -3.69 -0.94
C GLU A 363 -12.85 -3.73 -1.40
N ASP A 364 -11.96 -4.27 -0.56
CA ASP A 364 -10.55 -4.46 -0.88
C ASP A 364 -10.32 -5.45 -2.03
N ALA A 365 -11.09 -6.54 -2.09
CA ALA A 365 -11.04 -7.48 -3.21
C ALA A 365 -11.43 -6.77 -4.52
N LEU A 366 -12.54 -6.03 -4.50
CA LEU A 366 -13.02 -5.30 -5.67
C LEU A 366 -12.01 -4.23 -6.12
N LYS A 367 -11.45 -3.45 -5.18
CA LYS A 367 -10.46 -2.41 -5.48
C LYS A 367 -9.14 -2.98 -6.01
N THR A 368 -8.59 -4.03 -5.40
CA THR A 368 -7.34 -4.65 -5.87
C THR A 368 -7.49 -5.26 -7.27
N ILE A 369 -8.65 -5.83 -7.60
CA ILE A 369 -9.00 -6.27 -8.95
C ILE A 369 -9.00 -5.09 -9.94
N ILE A 370 -9.69 -4.00 -9.61
CA ILE A 370 -9.78 -2.81 -10.46
C ILE A 370 -8.40 -2.18 -10.70
N LEU A 371 -7.64 -1.97 -9.63
CA LEU A 371 -6.31 -1.36 -9.69
C LEU A 371 -5.35 -2.21 -10.53
N SER A 372 -5.34 -3.53 -10.34
CA SER A 372 -4.47 -4.45 -11.06
C SER A 372 -4.83 -4.53 -12.55
N LEU A 373 -6.11 -4.62 -12.91
CA LEU A 373 -6.52 -4.70 -14.32
C LEU A 373 -6.27 -3.39 -15.09
N THR A 374 -6.53 -2.25 -14.45
CA THR A 374 -6.35 -0.93 -15.07
C THR A 374 -4.88 -0.51 -15.19
N GLU A 375 -3.98 -1.06 -14.38
CA GLU A 375 -2.54 -0.82 -14.53
C GLU A 375 -1.92 -1.63 -15.68
N ASN A 376 -2.39 -2.86 -15.89
CA ASN A 376 -1.78 -3.80 -16.85
C ASN A 376 -2.41 -3.79 -18.25
N SER A 377 -3.43 -2.96 -18.48
CA SER A 377 -4.12 -2.93 -19.76
C SER A 377 -4.53 -1.51 -20.13
N ALA A 378 -4.91 -1.30 -21.40
CA ALA A 378 -5.38 0.00 -21.87
C ALA A 378 -6.82 0.33 -21.39
N VAL A 379 -7.43 -0.52 -20.56
CA VAL A 379 -8.80 -0.33 -20.07
C VAL A 379 -8.84 0.75 -19.00
N LYS A 380 -9.93 1.52 -18.99
CA LYS A 380 -10.19 2.57 -17.99
C LYS A 380 -11.18 2.10 -16.92
N LYS A 381 -11.97 1.08 -17.25
CA LYS A 381 -13.05 0.56 -16.40
C LYS A 381 -13.00 -0.94 -16.30
N VAL A 382 -13.53 -1.45 -15.19
CA VAL A 382 -13.67 -2.89 -14.93
C VAL A 382 -15.11 -3.16 -14.52
N LYS A 383 -15.73 -4.15 -15.14
CA LYS A 383 -16.97 -4.76 -14.70
C LYS A 383 -16.63 -6.10 -14.04
N ILE A 384 -17.04 -6.29 -12.80
CA ILE A 384 -16.82 -7.52 -12.05
C ILE A 384 -18.15 -8.29 -12.02
N THR A 385 -18.10 -9.60 -12.29
CA THR A 385 -19.25 -10.48 -12.21
C THR A 385 -18.89 -11.78 -11.48
N VAL A 386 -19.91 -12.41 -10.88
CA VAL A 386 -19.81 -13.75 -10.27
C VAL A 386 -20.81 -14.66 -10.96
N ASP A 387 -20.31 -15.73 -11.59
CA ASP A 387 -21.09 -16.64 -12.44
C ASP A 387 -22.00 -15.90 -13.44
N GLY A 388 -21.47 -14.84 -14.07
CA GLY A 388 -22.16 -13.98 -15.03
C GLY A 388 -23.13 -12.95 -14.42
N LYS A 389 -23.34 -12.93 -13.10
CA LYS A 389 -24.21 -11.97 -12.40
C LYS A 389 -23.41 -10.77 -11.90
N SER A 390 -24.02 -9.58 -11.94
CA SER A 390 -23.36 -8.31 -11.53
C SER A 390 -23.63 -7.91 -10.07
N ASP A 391 -24.34 -8.75 -9.33
CA ASP A 391 -24.63 -8.55 -7.90
C ASP A 391 -23.46 -9.11 -7.09
N VAL A 392 -22.47 -8.25 -6.83
CA VAL A 392 -21.21 -8.62 -6.17
C VAL A 392 -21.00 -7.91 -4.83
N SER A 393 -21.79 -6.88 -4.54
CA SER A 393 -21.74 -6.06 -3.31
C SER A 393 -23.06 -5.29 -3.11
N GLU A 394 -23.40 -4.95 -1.88
CA GLU A 394 -24.48 -4.01 -1.53
C GLU A 394 -24.28 -2.62 -2.17
N ASP A 395 -23.03 -2.22 -2.43
CA ASP A 395 -22.75 -1.01 -3.20
C ASP A 395 -23.10 -1.22 -4.68
N LYS A 396 -24.25 -0.65 -5.06
CA LYS A 396 -24.78 -0.66 -6.43
C LYS A 396 -23.85 -0.02 -7.46
N SER A 397 -22.80 0.69 -7.05
CA SER A 397 -21.78 1.21 -7.96
C SER A 397 -21.11 0.08 -8.77
N PHE A 398 -20.96 -1.11 -8.18
CA PHE A 398 -20.31 -2.27 -8.81
C PHE A 398 -21.20 -3.05 -9.79
N GLU A 399 -22.52 -2.76 -9.86
CA GLU A 399 -23.40 -3.35 -10.88
C GLU A 399 -23.02 -2.90 -12.31
N LYS A 400 -22.33 -1.76 -12.42
CA LYS A 400 -21.87 -1.13 -13.66
C LYS A 400 -20.34 -1.16 -13.75
N PRO A 401 -19.74 -0.95 -14.95
CA PRO A 401 -18.30 -0.81 -15.06
C PRO A 401 -17.77 0.35 -14.20
N VAL A 402 -16.85 0.05 -13.30
CA VAL A 402 -16.24 0.99 -12.34
C VAL A 402 -14.90 1.47 -12.88
N SER A 403 -14.66 2.77 -12.83
CA SER A 403 -13.38 3.37 -13.22
C SER A 403 -12.30 3.15 -12.17
N ARG A 404 -11.03 3.22 -12.57
CA ARG A 404 -9.92 3.33 -11.63
C ARG A 404 -10.15 4.51 -10.66
N PRO A 405 -9.96 4.35 -9.34
CA PRO A 405 -9.98 5.46 -8.39
C PRO A 405 -9.03 6.58 -8.83
N GLU A 406 -9.44 7.84 -8.67
CA GLU A 406 -8.60 8.99 -9.05
C GLU A 406 -7.32 9.10 -8.20
N LYS A 407 -7.36 8.56 -6.98
CA LYS A 407 -6.25 8.54 -6.01
C LYS A 407 -6.20 7.18 -5.35
N VAL A 408 -5.00 6.62 -5.23
CA VAL A 408 -4.74 5.42 -4.43
C VAL A 408 -4.21 5.85 -3.06
N ASN A 409 -4.75 5.25 -2.00
CA ASN A 409 -4.43 5.54 -0.60
C ASN A 409 -4.56 7.04 -0.25
N PRO A 410 -5.81 7.59 -0.28
CA PRO A 410 -6.02 8.99 0.04
C PRO A 410 -5.68 9.29 1.50
N GLY A 411 -4.87 10.33 1.73
CA GLY A 411 -4.46 10.71 3.08
C GLY A 411 -5.47 11.64 3.76
N GLY A 412 -5.97 11.21 4.92
CA GLY A 412 -6.85 12.00 5.78
C GLY A 412 -8.23 12.25 5.18
N ILE A 413 -9.20 11.41 5.57
CA ILE A 413 -10.64 11.77 5.54
C ILE A 413 -11.00 12.38 6.89
#